data_AF-A0A524ESB4-F1
#
_entry.id   AF-A0A524ESB4-F1
#
_cell.length_a   1.000
_cell.length_b   1.000
_cell.length_c   1.000
_cell.angle_alpha   90.00
_cell.angle_beta   90.00
_cell.angle_gamma   90.00
#
_symmetry.space_group_name_H-M   'P 1'
#
loop_
_entity.id
_entity.type
_entity.pdbx_description
1 polymer ?
#
loop_
_entity_poly.entity_id
_entity_poly.type
_entity_poly.pdbx_seq_one_letter_code
_entity_poly.pdbx_strand_id
1 'polypeptide(L)'
;MSMYRSYLLKNGFWARKGNEKEENFDKAKAFIKHDVINGGIYAIIQEGEKRGVKILVDGDEYFFNNFDNLDNFLNSLTHKQDDFIKILKRKNLSKQLRRLEI
;
A
#
# COMPACT_ATOMS: atom_id res chain seq x y z
N MET A 1 2.18 -1.58 -22.72
CA MET A 1 2.39 -1.43 -21.25
C MET A 1 1.17 -0.77 -20.63
N SER A 2 0.67 -1.27 -19.49
CA SER A 2 -0.44 -0.67 -18.75
C SER A 2 0.08 0.45 -17.83
N MET A 3 -0.42 1.68 -17.95
CA MET A 3 0.09 2.85 -17.18
C MET A 3 0.09 2.62 -15.67
N TYR A 4 -0.95 1.96 -15.15
CA TYR A 4 -1.07 1.61 -13.73
C TYR A 4 0.01 0.63 -13.24
N ARG A 5 0.50 -0.26 -14.11
CA ARG A 5 1.59 -1.18 -13.76
C ARG A 5 2.89 -0.41 -13.51
N SER A 6 3.26 0.50 -14.41
CA SER A 6 4.48 1.29 -14.26
C SER A 6 4.43 2.17 -13.01
N TYR A 7 3.27 2.76 -12.72
CA TYR A 7 3.05 3.55 -11.53
C TYR A 7 3.20 2.73 -10.23
N LEU A 8 2.56 1.56 -10.14
CA LEU A 8 2.65 0.71 -8.95
C LEU A 8 4.09 0.24 -8.69
N LEU A 9 4.82 -0.13 -9.73
CA LEU A 9 6.24 -0.50 -9.61
C LEU A 9 7.10 0.67 -9.09
N LYS A 10 6.85 1.90 -9.57
CA LYS A 10 7.55 3.11 -9.11
C LYS A 10 7.27 3.41 -7.63
N ASN A 11 6.06 3.11 -7.15
CA ASN A 11 5.62 3.35 -5.78
C ASN A 11 5.94 2.19 -4.80
N GLY A 12 6.85 1.29 -5.20
CA GLY A 12 7.39 0.23 -4.34
C GLY A 12 6.49 -1.00 -4.20
N PHE A 13 5.56 -1.22 -5.12
CA PHE A 13 4.80 -2.47 -5.17
C PHE A 13 5.57 -3.54 -5.96
N TRP A 14 5.57 -4.77 -5.45
CA TRP A 14 6.12 -5.94 -6.12
C TRP A 14 5.04 -6.72 -6.85
N ALA A 15 5.32 -7.15 -8.07
CA ALA A 15 4.44 -8.06 -8.79
C ALA A 15 4.43 -9.45 -8.11
N ARG A 16 3.26 -10.05 -7.93
CA ARG A 16 3.15 -11.42 -7.43
C ARG A 16 3.76 -12.40 -8.45
N LYS A 17 4.53 -13.38 -7.96
CA LYS A 17 5.06 -14.49 -8.76
C LYS A 17 3.88 -15.26 -9.37
N GLY A 18 3.75 -15.21 -10.70
CA GLY A 18 2.61 -15.76 -11.44
C GLY A 18 1.94 -14.79 -12.41
N ASN A 19 2.16 -13.47 -12.26
CA ASN A 19 1.69 -12.45 -13.22
C ASN A 19 2.26 -12.61 -14.65
N GLU A 20 3.30 -13.41 -14.82
CA GLU A 20 3.96 -13.68 -16.11
C GLU A 20 3.39 -14.90 -16.85
N LYS A 21 2.62 -15.76 -16.16
CA LYS A 21 2.24 -17.09 -16.67
C LYS A 21 0.82 -17.19 -17.23
N GLU A 22 0.02 -16.13 -17.21
CA GLU A 22 -1.37 -16.20 -17.67
C GLU A 22 -1.60 -15.21 -18.82
N GLU A 23 -1.69 -15.76 -20.04
CA GLU A 23 -2.10 -15.09 -21.28
C GLU A 23 -3.61 -14.76 -21.30
N ASN A 24 -4.34 -15.03 -20.22
CA ASN A 24 -5.75 -14.65 -20.11
C ASN A 24 -5.86 -13.19 -19.70
N PHE A 25 -6.22 -12.36 -20.68
CA PHE A 25 -6.58 -10.94 -20.55
C PHE A 25 -7.60 -10.64 -19.43
N ASP A 26 -8.32 -11.65 -18.91
CA ASP A 26 -9.32 -11.52 -17.84
C ASP A 26 -8.79 -11.65 -16.41
N LYS A 27 -7.54 -12.08 -16.20
CA LYS A 27 -7.03 -12.27 -14.83
C LYS A 27 -6.26 -11.05 -14.35
N ALA A 28 -6.91 -10.33 -13.43
CA ALA A 28 -6.44 -9.11 -12.83
C ALA A 28 -5.02 -9.26 -12.23
N LYS A 29 -4.09 -8.40 -12.65
CA LYS A 29 -2.68 -8.45 -12.23
C LYS A 29 -2.56 -7.94 -10.80
N ALA A 30 -2.03 -8.76 -9.91
CA ALA A 30 -1.89 -8.44 -8.48
C ALA A 30 -0.47 -7.97 -8.15
N PHE A 31 -0.38 -6.90 -7.38
CA PHE A 31 0.82 -6.26 -6.88
C PHE A 31 0.73 -6.16 -5.36
N ILE A 32 1.85 -6.27 -4.66
CA ILE A 32 1.90 -6.35 -3.21
C ILE A 32 2.96 -5.36 -2.74
N LYS A 33 2.60 -4.48 -1.82
CA LYS A 33 3.53 -3.64 -1.06
C LYS A 33 3.40 -4.05 0.40
N HIS A 34 4.54 -4.33 1.04
CA HIS A 34 4.54 -4.62 2.48
C HIS A 34 4.77 -3.32 3.23
N ASP A 35 3.89 -3.04 4.19
CA ASP A 35 4.05 -1.99 5.18
C ASP A 35 4.07 -2.62 6.59
N VAL A 36 4.89 -2.06 7.47
CA VAL A 36 5.14 -2.62 8.81
C VAL A 36 3.94 -2.46 9.73
N ILE A 37 3.08 -1.46 9.46
CA ILE A 37 1.93 -1.12 10.31
C ILE A 37 0.63 -1.70 9.76
N ASN A 38 0.37 -1.51 8.46
CA ASN A 38 -0.89 -1.94 7.84
C ASN A 38 -0.81 -3.34 7.20
N GLY A 39 0.35 -4.01 7.33
CA GLY A 39 0.60 -5.31 6.73
C GLY A 39 0.76 -5.23 5.20
N GLY A 40 0.21 -6.21 4.49
CA GLY A 40 0.25 -6.27 3.03
C GLY A 40 -0.80 -5.34 2.40
N ILE A 41 -0.34 -4.35 1.63
CA ILE A 41 -1.17 -3.56 0.72
C ILE A 41 -1.21 -4.29 -0.61
N TYR A 42 -2.38 -4.77 -0.99
CA TYR A 42 -2.57 -5.47 -2.26
C TYR A 42 -3.19 -4.52 -3.28
N ALA A 43 -2.61 -4.42 -4.47
CA ALA A 43 -3.13 -3.64 -5.59
C ALA A 43 -3.44 -4.58 -6.76
N ILE A 44 -4.68 -4.57 -7.23
CA ILE A 44 -5.17 -5.41 -8.32
C ILE A 44 -5.53 -4.49 -9.48
N ILE A 45 -4.84 -4.64 -10.61
CA ILE A 45 -5.16 -3.88 -11.83
C ILE A 45 -6.31 -4.59 -12.55
N GLN A 46 -7.42 -3.89 -12.76
CA GLN A 46 -8.53 -4.37 -13.59
C GLN A 46 -8.40 -3.77 -14.99
N GLU A 47 -8.19 -4.65 -15.98
CA GLU A 47 -8.11 -4.30 -17.40
C GLU A 47 -9.45 -4.74 -18.06
N GLY A 48 -10.50 -3.92 -17.94
CA GLY A 48 -11.86 -4.20 -18.45
C GLY A 48 -12.69 -2.92 -18.67
N GLU A 49 -14.03 -2.99 -18.60
CA GLU A 49 -14.94 -1.83 -18.77
C GLU A 49 -14.67 -0.68 -17.78
N LYS A 50 -14.21 -0.99 -16.57
CA LYS A 50 -13.79 -0.03 -15.55
C LYS A 50 -12.28 -0.15 -15.33
N ARG A 51 -11.49 0.50 -16.18
CA ARG A 51 -10.03 0.58 -16.02
C ARG A 51 -9.69 1.26 -14.70
N GLY A 52 -8.97 0.57 -13.83
CA GLY A 52 -8.59 1.11 -12.53
C GLY A 52 -7.75 0.14 -11.70
N VAL A 53 -7.45 0.58 -10.48
CA VAL A 53 -6.70 -0.18 -9.49
C VAL A 53 -7.59 -0.38 -8.27
N LYS A 54 -7.77 -1.64 -7.88
CA LYS A 54 -8.39 -2.01 -6.62
C LYS A 54 -7.30 -2.21 -5.57
N ILE A 55 -7.32 -1.42 -4.51
CA ILE A 55 -6.46 -1.60 -3.34
C ILE A 55 -7.21 -2.38 -2.27
N LEU A 56 -6.56 -3.38 -1.67
CA LEU A 56 -7.01 -4.04 -0.45
C LEU A 56 -6.00 -3.76 0.67
N VAL A 57 -6.49 -3.20 1.78
CA VAL A 57 -5.71 -2.88 2.98
C VAL A 57 -6.57 -3.16 4.20
N ASP A 58 -6.03 -3.88 5.18
CA ASP A 58 -6.68 -4.11 6.48
C ASP A 58 -8.11 -4.70 6.39
N GLY A 59 -8.39 -5.49 5.35
CA GLY A 59 -9.71 -6.09 5.09
C GLY A 59 -10.68 -5.21 4.30
N ASP A 60 -10.36 -3.93 4.10
CA ASP A 60 -11.15 -3.00 3.31
C ASP A 60 -10.72 -3.00 1.84
N GLU A 61 -11.70 -2.80 0.96
CA GLU A 61 -11.51 -2.72 -0.49
C GLU A 61 -11.80 -1.31 -1.01
N TYR A 62 -10.81 -0.72 -1.69
CA TYR A 62 -10.91 0.62 -2.28
C TYR A 62 -10.66 0.52 -3.79
N PHE A 63 -11.52 1.13 -4.61
CA PHE A 63 -11.34 1.17 -6.06
C PHE A 63 -11.00 2.59 -6.52
N PHE A 64 -9.94 2.69 -7.32
CA PHE A 64 -9.45 3.96 -7.86
C PHE A 64 -9.40 3.90 -9.38
N ASN A 65 -10.04 4.87 -10.03
CA ASN A 65 -10.01 5.09 -11.47
C ASN A 65 -9.15 6.30 -11.87
N ASN A 66 -8.66 7.08 -10.90
CA ASN A 66 -7.77 8.23 -11.08
C ASN A 66 -6.48 8.04 -10.27
N PHE A 67 -5.35 8.43 -10.85
CA PHE A 67 -4.04 8.47 -10.22
C PHE A 67 -3.99 9.46 -9.04
N ASP A 68 -4.62 10.62 -9.14
CA ASP A 68 -4.55 11.62 -8.05
C ASP A 68 -5.18 11.10 -6.75
N ASN A 69 -6.33 10.42 -6.88
CA ASN A 69 -7.03 9.83 -5.74
C ASN A 69 -6.23 8.66 -5.13
N LEU A 70 -5.55 7.90 -5.99
CA LEU A 70 -4.69 6.80 -5.59
C LEU A 70 -3.45 7.30 -4.83
N ASP A 71 -2.78 8.34 -5.34
CA ASP A 71 -1.64 8.98 -4.68
C ASP A 71 -2.05 9.58 -3.33
N ASN A 72 -3.16 10.32 -3.29
CA ASN A 72 -3.68 10.88 -2.04
C ASN A 72 -3.98 9.80 -1.00
N PHE A 73 -4.56 8.67 -1.40
CA PHE A 73 -4.81 7.55 -0.52
C PHE A 73 -3.51 6.93 0.01
N LEU A 74 -2.53 6.68 -0.86
CA LEU A 74 -1.24 6.14 -0.47
C LEU A 74 -0.47 7.08 0.46
N ASN A 75 -0.53 8.39 0.22
CA ASN A 75 0.08 9.40 1.08
C ASN A 75 -0.61 9.51 2.45
N SER A 76 -1.95 9.42 2.49
CA SER A 76 -2.69 9.36 3.76
C SER A 76 -2.30 8.14 4.57
N LEU A 77 -2.02 7.02 3.90
CA LEU A 77 -1.63 5.77 4.54
C LEU A 77 -0.26 5.91 5.22
N THR A 78 0.71 6.54 4.55
CA THR A 78 2.05 6.82 5.10
C THR A 78 2.01 7.85 6.23
N HIS A 79 1.14 8.87 6.16
CA HIS A 79 1.01 9.85 7.23
C HIS A 79 0.49 9.25 8.55
N LYS A 80 -0.50 8.34 8.47
CA LYS A 80 -0.96 7.60 9.67
C LYS A 80 0.17 6.79 10.32
N GLN A 81 1.09 6.27 9.51
CA GLN A 81 2.26 5.54 9.98
C GLN A 81 3.23 6.45 10.78
N ASP A 82 3.56 7.62 10.25
CA ASP A 82 4.49 8.54 10.90
C ASP A 82 3.99 9.00 12.28
N ASP A 83 2.69 9.26 12.40
CA ASP A 83 2.12 9.73 13.67
C ASP A 83 2.05 8.62 14.72
N PHE A 84 1.74 7.38 14.33
CA PHE A 84 1.82 6.23 15.25
C PHE A 84 3.25 5.99 15.75
N ILE A 85 4.25 6.06 14.85
CA ILE A 85 5.66 5.91 15.21
C ILE A 85 6.11 7.03 16.16
N LYS A 86 5.69 8.27 15.94
CA LYS A 86 5.97 9.39 16.85
C LYS A 86 5.41 9.12 18.25
N ILE A 87 4.18 8.63 18.37
CA ILE A 87 3.54 8.31 19.65
C ILE A 87 4.32 7.20 20.37
N LEU A 88 4.69 6.13 19.66
CA LEU A 88 5.50 5.05 20.21
C LEU A 88 6.86 5.53 20.73
N LYS A 89 7.57 6.34 19.93
CA LYS A 89 8.86 6.93 20.32
C LYS A 89 8.74 7.79 21.58
N ARG A 90 7.71 8.65 21.66
CA ARG A 90 7.44 9.49 22.84
C ARG A 90 7.23 8.64 24.11
N LYS A 91 6.47 7.55 24.00
CA LYS A 91 6.19 6.64 25.13
C LYS A 91 7.45 5.91 25.59
N ASN A 92 8.29 5.44 24.65
CA ASN A 92 9.57 4.79 24.98
C ASN A 92 10.56 5.74 25.63
N LEU A 93 10.72 6.96 25.10
CA LEU A 93 11.58 7.98 25.70
C LEU A 93 11.14 8.33 27.12
N SER A 94 9.84 8.56 27.34
CA SER A 94 9.29 8.80 28.68
C SER A 94 9.53 7.62 29.65
N LYS A 95 9.53 6.38 29.15
CA LYS A 95 9.86 5.19 29.96
C LYS A 95 11.35 5.10 30.29
N GLN A 96 12.22 5.47 29.36
CA GLN A 96 13.67 5.50 29.57
C GLN A 96 14.08 6.61 30.55
N LEU A 97 13.53 7.81 30.41
CA LEU A 97 13.81 8.94 31.31
C LEU A 97 13.40 8.63 32.76
N ARG A 98 12.21 8.04 32.97
CA ARG A 98 11.77 7.59 34.30
C ARG A 98 12.66 6.52 34.95
N ARG A 99 13.45 5.80 34.16
CA ARG A 99 14.42 4.81 34.67
C ARG A 99 15.78 5.42 34.99
N LEU A 100 16.09 6.59 34.44
CA LEU A 100 17.33 7.34 34.70
C LEU A 100 17.22 8.29 35.89
N GLU A 101 15.99 8.65 36.28
CA GLU A 101 15.71 9.46 37.48
C GLU A 101 15.66 8.63 38.79
N ILE A 102 16.22 7.41 38.80
CA ILE A 102 16.46 6.58 39.99
C ILE A 102 17.96 6.35 40.13
#